data_AF-Q17HD7-F1
#
_entry.id   AF-Q17HD7-F1
#
_cell.length_a   1.000
_cell.length_b   1.000
_cell.length_c   1.000
_cell.angle_alpha   90.00
_cell.angle_beta   90.00
_cell.angle_gamma   90.00
#
_symmetry.space_group_name_H-M   'P 1'
#
loop_
_entity.id
_entity.type
_entity.pdbx_description
1 polymer ?
#
loop_
_entity_poly.entity_id
_entity_poly.type
_entity_poly.pdbx_seq_one_letter_code
_entity_poly.pdbx_strand_id
1 'polypeptide(L)'
;MNFLGWITTILVAFASTCYGGGQLRFPYGDTNFSLSVYKAAFSPEHNIVVAPFVLRNSVAMLYSIATDTTQARLREVFGLPSNFSEFLTNQKELHYMLGGGGDGFRMRNRIILNGLREVDVHMRDVMKEDLDTTLVYFDFSQREGVVRRVNHFVNFNTNRVISSMINLDDVPKHLQVVQVCSASFKPQFASMFDTKDTMPRDFRSGMIEKLYTTMTMFKRGDFRFSRIPELEIEVLELPFVKSSDAVMWVMLPDREASLETIMKALEPGHFDAIQAHFQMKRAEITVPIFHIESEFNATEFLRQSMGLEVLFKQRDLRIFEDVDSSLDSVMHKAGMRFYERTADAGGATVVRSFNKRSAKLIAPYQFIVARSYLFVIVKKTNKQILFMGHLYKPDDLMEV
;
A
#
# COMPACT_ATOMS: atom_id res chain seq x y z
N MET A 1 -21.91 -74.30 6.10
CA MET A 1 -21.62 -73.50 7.32
C MET A 1 -20.41 -72.62 7.03
N ASN A 2 -20.51 -71.35 7.46
CA ASN A 2 -19.48 -70.28 7.52
C ASN A 2 -19.21 -69.59 6.16
N PHE A 3 -19.86 -68.48 5.79
CA PHE A 3 -19.86 -67.13 6.39
C PHE A 3 -18.45 -66.62 6.74
N LEU A 4 -17.89 -65.72 5.93
CA LEU A 4 -17.56 -64.35 6.34
C LEU A 4 -17.10 -63.52 5.13
N GLY A 5 -17.83 -62.43 4.86
CA GLY A 5 -17.53 -61.46 3.81
C GLY A 5 -16.33 -60.59 4.13
N TRP A 6 -15.59 -60.22 3.09
CA TRP A 6 -14.51 -59.24 3.17
C TRP A 6 -15.00 -57.93 2.58
N ILE A 7 -14.95 -56.91 3.43
CA ILE A 7 -15.34 -55.53 3.20
C ILE A 7 -14.38 -54.91 2.18
N THR A 8 -14.93 -54.36 1.09
CA THR A 8 -14.21 -53.50 0.17
C THR A 8 -14.04 -52.10 0.79
N THR A 9 -12.87 -51.82 1.34
CA THR A 9 -12.48 -50.47 1.76
C THR A 9 -12.20 -49.62 0.52
N ILE A 10 -13.12 -48.69 0.22
CA ILE A 10 -12.88 -47.62 -0.75
C ILE A 10 -11.89 -46.63 -0.10
N LEU A 11 -10.64 -46.68 -0.56
CA LEU A 11 -9.64 -45.64 -0.30
C LEU A 11 -9.99 -44.43 -1.16
N VAL A 12 -10.73 -43.47 -0.59
CA VAL A 12 -10.81 -42.12 -1.15
C VAL A 12 -9.44 -41.48 -0.94
N ALA A 13 -8.65 -41.45 -2.01
CA ALA A 13 -7.43 -40.65 -2.05
C ALA A 13 -7.83 -39.18 -1.99
N PHE A 14 -7.79 -38.59 -0.79
CA PHE A 14 -7.66 -37.15 -0.65
C PHE A 14 -6.29 -36.78 -1.22
N ALA A 15 -6.27 -36.33 -2.48
CA ALA A 15 -5.15 -35.58 -3.01
C ALA A 15 -5.13 -34.24 -2.26
N SER A 16 -4.47 -34.22 -1.11
CA SER A 16 -3.90 -33.00 -0.55
C SER A 16 -2.85 -32.51 -1.53
N THR A 17 -3.25 -31.68 -2.49
CA THR A 17 -2.32 -30.84 -3.22
C THR A 17 -1.69 -29.90 -2.19
N CYS A 18 -0.52 -30.30 -1.73
CA CYS A 18 0.42 -29.42 -1.06
C CYS A 18 0.76 -28.29 -2.03
N TYR A 19 0.00 -27.19 -1.96
CA TYR A 19 0.44 -25.91 -2.49
C TYR A 19 1.62 -25.46 -1.62
N GLY A 20 2.83 -25.84 -2.03
CA GLY A 20 4.04 -25.21 -1.53
C GLY A 20 3.93 -23.71 -1.76
N GLY A 21 4.32 -22.90 -0.77
CA GLY A 21 4.31 -21.45 -0.88
C GLY A 21 5.04 -21.01 -2.14
N GLY A 22 4.26 -20.61 -3.15
CA GLY A 22 4.74 -20.24 -4.46
C GLY A 22 5.43 -18.88 -4.40
N GLN A 23 6.72 -18.85 -4.73
CA GLN A 23 7.37 -17.61 -5.11
C GLN A 23 6.69 -17.10 -6.38
N LEU A 24 6.30 -15.82 -6.39
CA LEU A 24 5.71 -15.19 -7.57
C LEU A 24 6.58 -15.45 -8.80
N ARG A 25 5.94 -15.87 -9.89
CA ARG A 25 6.64 -16.18 -11.15
C ARG A 25 7.20 -14.93 -11.83
N PHE A 26 6.57 -13.77 -11.58
CA PHE A 26 7.04 -12.46 -12.01
C PHE A 26 6.71 -11.38 -10.97
N PRO A 27 7.55 -10.35 -10.83
CA PRO A 27 7.41 -9.35 -9.78
C PRO A 27 6.27 -8.37 -10.07
N TYR A 28 5.41 -8.16 -9.08
CA TYR A 28 4.39 -7.09 -9.12
C TYR A 28 4.86 -5.77 -8.48
N GLY A 29 6.08 -5.75 -7.96
CA GLY A 29 6.75 -4.57 -7.43
C GLY A 29 7.80 -4.06 -8.41
N ASP A 30 7.88 -2.74 -8.55
CA ASP A 30 8.93 -2.09 -9.33
C ASP A 30 9.31 -0.78 -8.60
N THR A 31 10.59 -0.65 -8.23
CA THR A 31 11.09 0.51 -7.49
C THR A 31 11.02 1.79 -8.33
N ASN A 32 11.28 1.70 -9.63
CA ASN A 32 11.21 2.84 -10.55
C ASN A 32 9.79 3.35 -10.65
N PHE A 33 8.83 2.46 -10.90
CA PHE A 33 7.41 2.78 -10.91
C PHE A 33 6.97 3.39 -9.59
N SER A 34 7.40 2.80 -8.47
CA SER A 34 7.02 3.27 -7.13
C SER A 34 7.52 4.68 -6.85
N LEU A 35 8.76 4.96 -7.20
CA LEU A 35 9.35 6.28 -7.08
C LEU A 35 8.69 7.29 -8.03
N SER A 36 8.39 6.90 -9.27
CA SER A 36 7.71 7.77 -10.24
C SER A 36 6.30 8.16 -9.80
N VAL A 37 5.52 7.22 -9.24
CA VAL A 37 4.21 7.52 -8.66
C VAL A 37 4.35 8.50 -7.50
N TYR A 38 5.29 8.26 -6.59
CA TYR A 38 5.49 9.16 -5.45
C TYR A 38 5.94 10.55 -5.90
N LYS A 39 6.87 10.65 -6.85
CA LYS A 39 7.31 11.93 -7.45
C LYS A 39 6.15 12.67 -8.12
N ALA A 40 5.26 11.97 -8.81
CA ALA A 40 4.08 12.58 -9.44
C ALA A 40 3.04 13.07 -8.42
N ALA A 41 2.94 12.40 -7.27
CA ALA A 41 2.05 12.80 -6.17
C ALA A 41 2.69 13.79 -5.17
N PHE A 42 3.98 14.10 -5.33
CA PHE A 42 4.74 14.84 -4.33
C PHE A 42 4.21 16.27 -4.19
N SER A 43 3.96 16.67 -2.95
CA SER A 43 3.62 18.03 -2.57
C SER A 43 4.43 18.41 -1.32
N PRO A 44 5.32 19.40 -1.40
CA PRO A 44 6.31 19.66 -0.34
C PRO A 44 5.71 20.16 0.97
N GLU A 45 4.52 20.76 0.93
CA GLU A 45 3.85 21.36 2.09
C GLU A 45 2.61 20.59 2.57
N HIS A 46 2.40 19.37 2.07
CA HIS A 46 1.26 18.53 2.44
C HIS A 46 1.74 17.14 2.86
N ASN A 47 0.97 16.47 3.72
CA ASN A 47 1.21 15.06 4.01
C ASN A 47 0.81 14.24 2.78
N ILE A 48 1.70 13.36 2.32
CA ILE A 48 1.45 12.51 1.16
C ILE A 48 1.70 11.07 1.52
N VAL A 49 0.78 10.20 1.11
CA VAL A 49 0.98 8.76 1.05
C VAL A 49 0.47 8.22 -0.28
N VAL A 50 1.29 7.39 -0.93
CA VAL A 50 0.89 6.59 -2.09
C VAL A 50 1.12 5.12 -1.81
N ALA A 51 0.34 4.26 -2.46
CA ALA A 51 0.52 2.81 -2.44
C ALA A 51 0.80 2.33 -3.86
N PRO A 52 2.03 2.55 -4.37
CA PRO A 52 2.35 2.35 -5.78
C PRO A 52 2.14 0.90 -6.22
N PHE A 53 2.40 -0.05 -5.33
CA PHE A 53 2.11 -1.45 -5.59
C PHE A 53 0.63 -1.69 -5.94
N VAL A 54 -0.30 -1.07 -5.21
CA VAL A 54 -1.75 -1.22 -5.46
C VAL A 54 -2.14 -0.57 -6.77
N LEU A 55 -1.64 0.64 -7.06
CA LEU A 55 -1.89 1.30 -8.34
C LEU A 55 -1.38 0.46 -9.52
N ARG A 56 -0.13 -0.02 -9.44
CA ARG A 56 0.48 -0.88 -10.47
C ARG A 56 -0.35 -2.13 -10.70
N ASN A 57 -0.73 -2.81 -9.62
CA ASN A 57 -1.51 -4.04 -9.69
C ASN A 57 -2.90 -3.79 -10.29
N SER A 58 -3.57 -2.72 -9.86
CA SER A 58 -4.90 -2.36 -10.37
C SER A 58 -4.89 -2.08 -11.87
N VAL A 59 -3.94 -1.29 -12.36
CA VAL A 59 -3.84 -1.00 -13.80
C VAL A 59 -3.43 -2.24 -14.59
N ALA A 60 -2.53 -3.07 -14.04
CA ALA A 60 -2.16 -4.34 -14.67
C ALA A 60 -3.33 -5.32 -14.81
N MET A 61 -4.35 -5.26 -13.93
CA MET A 61 -5.56 -6.08 -14.07
C MET A 61 -6.35 -5.76 -15.34
N LEU A 62 -6.22 -4.56 -15.92
CA LEU A 62 -6.86 -4.23 -17.19
C LEU A 62 -6.33 -5.09 -18.35
N TYR A 63 -5.19 -5.77 -18.18
CA TYR A 63 -4.67 -6.72 -19.16
C TYR A 63 -5.66 -7.84 -19.50
N SER A 64 -6.52 -8.24 -18.56
CA SER A 64 -7.53 -9.29 -18.78
C SER A 64 -8.68 -8.86 -19.69
N ILE A 65 -8.90 -7.55 -19.81
CA ILE A 65 -10.02 -6.98 -20.57
C ILE A 65 -9.53 -6.16 -21.77
N ALA A 66 -8.23 -5.93 -21.87
CA ALA A 66 -7.61 -5.22 -22.97
C ALA A 66 -7.45 -6.11 -24.20
N THR A 67 -7.59 -5.52 -25.38
CA THR A 67 -7.33 -6.15 -26.68
C THR A 67 -6.14 -5.50 -27.39
N ASP A 68 -5.65 -6.18 -28.42
CA ASP A 68 -4.75 -5.63 -29.45
C ASP A 68 -3.58 -4.80 -28.91
N THR A 69 -3.53 -3.52 -29.28
CA THR A 69 -2.45 -2.58 -28.94
C THR A 69 -2.41 -2.32 -27.45
N THR A 70 -3.56 -2.15 -26.81
CA THR A 70 -3.64 -1.87 -25.37
C THR A 70 -3.11 -3.06 -24.56
N GLN A 71 -3.44 -4.28 -24.95
CA GLN A 71 -2.92 -5.49 -24.31
C GLN A 71 -1.40 -5.60 -24.46
N ALA A 72 -0.87 -5.37 -25.66
CA ALA A 72 0.57 -5.39 -25.92
C ALA A 72 1.33 -4.32 -25.10
N ARG A 73 0.76 -3.13 -24.97
CA ARG A 73 1.38 -2.02 -24.22
C ARG A 73 1.39 -2.28 -22.72
N LEU A 74 0.30 -2.78 -22.14
CA LEU A 74 0.26 -3.17 -20.73
C LEU A 74 1.31 -4.25 -20.41
N ARG A 75 1.46 -5.21 -21.32
CA ARG A 75 2.47 -6.28 -21.19
C ARG A 75 3.89 -5.73 -21.17
N GLU A 76 4.20 -4.82 -22.09
CA GLU A 76 5.51 -4.16 -22.16
C GLU A 76 5.80 -3.34 -20.91
N VAL A 77 4.89 -2.46 -20.51
CA VAL A 77 5.09 -1.51 -19.40
C VAL A 77 5.18 -2.21 -18.04
N PHE A 78 4.41 -3.28 -17.83
CA PHE A 78 4.39 -3.99 -16.54
C PHE A 78 5.15 -5.33 -16.55
N GLY A 79 5.77 -5.71 -17.66
CA GLY A 79 6.49 -6.98 -17.79
C GLY A 79 5.59 -8.20 -17.56
N LEU A 80 4.36 -8.15 -18.09
CA LEU A 80 3.38 -9.23 -17.91
C LEU A 80 3.71 -10.44 -18.81
N PRO A 81 3.31 -11.66 -18.45
CA PRO A 81 3.49 -12.82 -19.32
C PRO A 81 2.59 -12.71 -20.55
N SER A 82 3.04 -13.25 -21.69
CA SER A 82 2.19 -13.40 -22.87
C SER A 82 1.05 -14.41 -22.66
N ASN A 83 1.26 -15.39 -21.78
CA ASN A 83 0.27 -16.39 -21.44
C ASN A 83 -0.70 -15.87 -20.37
N PHE A 84 -1.97 -15.72 -20.74
CA PHE A 84 -3.00 -15.20 -19.85
C PHE A 84 -3.25 -16.11 -18.62
N SER A 85 -3.13 -17.43 -18.77
CA SER A 85 -3.30 -18.36 -17.65
C SER A 85 -2.20 -18.21 -16.60
N GLU A 86 -0.98 -17.91 -17.03
CA GLU A 86 0.13 -17.60 -16.12
C GLU A 86 -0.09 -16.27 -15.39
N PHE A 87 -0.64 -15.27 -16.09
CA PHE A 87 -1.03 -14.01 -15.46
C PHE A 87 -2.06 -14.23 -14.34
N LEU A 88 -3.16 -14.94 -14.64
CA LEU A 88 -4.21 -15.22 -13.66
C LEU A 88 -3.69 -16.05 -12.49
N THR A 89 -2.86 -17.06 -12.74
CA THR A 89 -2.26 -17.88 -11.68
C THR A 89 -1.42 -17.02 -10.73
N ASN A 90 -0.54 -16.17 -11.28
CA ASN A 90 0.31 -15.30 -10.47
C ASN A 90 -0.52 -14.23 -9.72
N GLN A 91 -1.63 -13.77 -10.30
CA GLN A 91 -2.57 -12.87 -9.61
C GLN A 91 -3.27 -13.55 -8.43
N LYS A 92 -3.75 -14.79 -8.61
CA LYS A 92 -4.35 -15.57 -7.50
C LYS A 92 -3.37 -15.79 -6.37
N GLU A 93 -2.12 -16.14 -6.69
CA GLU A 93 -1.04 -16.29 -5.71
C GLU A 93 -0.76 -14.96 -4.98
N LEU A 94 -0.71 -13.85 -5.71
CA LEU A 94 -0.56 -12.52 -5.12
C LEU A 94 -1.70 -12.19 -4.14
N HIS A 95 -2.95 -12.41 -4.54
CA HIS A 95 -4.11 -12.17 -3.69
C HIS A 95 -4.14 -13.12 -2.50
N TYR A 96 -3.69 -14.36 -2.64
CA TYR A 96 -3.57 -15.27 -1.50
C TYR A 96 -2.52 -14.76 -0.48
N MET A 97 -1.35 -14.34 -0.95
CA MET A 97 -0.29 -13.79 -0.09
C MET A 97 -0.67 -12.48 0.60
N LEU A 98 -1.56 -11.69 0.02
CA LEU A 98 -1.99 -10.38 0.57
C LEU A 98 -3.36 -10.43 1.26
N GLY A 99 -4.19 -11.41 0.90
CA GLY A 99 -5.62 -11.49 1.22
C GLY A 99 -5.93 -11.96 2.63
N GLY A 100 -4.91 -12.39 3.40
CA GLY A 100 -5.09 -12.76 4.80
C GLY A 100 -5.48 -11.59 5.70
N GLY A 101 -5.23 -10.33 5.29
CA GLY A 101 -5.53 -9.12 6.08
C GLY A 101 -4.88 -9.05 7.47
N GLY A 102 -4.11 -10.09 7.86
CA GLY A 102 -3.55 -10.28 9.19
C GLY A 102 -2.45 -9.28 9.56
N ASP A 103 -1.81 -8.68 8.55
CA ASP A 103 -0.72 -7.74 8.74
C ASP A 103 -1.18 -6.27 8.75
N GLY A 104 -2.50 -6.02 8.74
CA GLY A 104 -3.07 -4.67 8.70
C GLY A 104 -3.07 -4.02 7.31
N PHE A 105 -2.63 -4.72 6.26
CA PHE A 105 -2.74 -4.29 4.87
C PHE A 105 -4.07 -4.69 4.25
N ARG A 106 -4.72 -3.76 3.56
CA ARG A 106 -5.90 -4.03 2.73
C ARG A 106 -5.82 -3.26 1.44
N MET A 107 -6.10 -3.94 0.34
CA MET A 107 -6.23 -3.37 -1.01
C MET A 107 -7.67 -3.58 -1.51
N ARG A 108 -8.24 -2.60 -2.22
CA ARG A 108 -9.54 -2.75 -2.90
C ARG A 108 -9.50 -2.10 -4.27
N ASN A 109 -9.97 -2.84 -5.26
CA ASN A 109 -10.08 -2.41 -6.65
C ASN A 109 -11.55 -2.43 -7.08
N ARG A 110 -11.98 -1.39 -7.79
CA ARG A 110 -13.28 -1.35 -8.45
C ARG A 110 -13.19 -0.64 -9.79
N ILE A 111 -14.08 -1.05 -10.69
CA ILE A 111 -14.38 -0.30 -11.91
C ILE A 111 -15.81 0.17 -11.78
N ILE A 112 -15.99 1.47 -11.89
CA ILE A 112 -17.28 2.14 -11.83
C ILE A 112 -17.75 2.37 -13.25
N LEU A 113 -18.93 1.83 -13.56
CA LEU A 113 -19.59 1.93 -14.86
C LEU A 113 -20.79 2.87 -14.75
N ASN A 114 -20.89 3.80 -15.69
CA ASN A 114 -22.02 4.72 -15.79
C ASN A 114 -23.21 4.03 -16.46
N GLY A 115 -24.34 3.96 -15.76
CA GLY A 115 -25.56 3.31 -16.23
C GLY A 115 -25.59 1.80 -16.02
N LEU A 116 -26.55 1.14 -16.68
CA LEU A 116 -26.86 -0.29 -16.53
C LEU A 116 -26.61 -1.07 -17.83
N ARG A 117 -25.61 -0.66 -18.60
CA ARG A 117 -25.26 -1.37 -19.83
C ARG A 117 -24.77 -2.79 -19.50
N GLU A 118 -25.13 -3.73 -20.36
CA GLU A 118 -24.74 -5.13 -20.23
C GLU A 118 -23.22 -5.28 -20.36
N VAL A 119 -22.63 -6.02 -19.42
CA VAL A 119 -21.19 -6.30 -19.37
C VAL A 119 -20.93 -7.72 -19.79
N ASP A 120 -19.75 -7.96 -20.36
CA ASP A 120 -19.29 -9.32 -20.63
C ASP A 120 -19.22 -10.14 -19.33
N VAL A 121 -20.06 -11.18 -19.27
CA VAL A 121 -20.23 -12.02 -18.08
C VAL A 121 -18.94 -12.74 -17.71
N HIS A 122 -18.21 -13.26 -18.70
CA HIS A 122 -16.98 -14.00 -18.48
C HIS A 122 -15.89 -13.09 -17.89
N MET A 123 -15.72 -11.91 -18.47
CA MET A 123 -14.82 -10.87 -17.97
C MET A 123 -15.17 -10.43 -16.56
N ARG A 124 -16.45 -10.17 -16.28
CA ARG A 124 -16.92 -9.80 -14.94
C ARG A 124 -16.55 -10.85 -13.91
N ASP A 125 -16.74 -12.12 -14.24
CA ASP A 125 -16.46 -13.23 -13.33
C ASP A 125 -14.95 -13.39 -13.11
N VAL A 126 -14.13 -13.29 -14.16
CA VAL A 126 -12.66 -13.27 -14.03
C VAL A 126 -12.20 -12.08 -13.17
N MET A 127 -12.71 -10.88 -13.40
CA MET A 127 -12.34 -9.68 -12.63
C MET A 127 -12.68 -9.85 -11.14
N LYS A 128 -13.83 -10.44 -10.83
CA LYS A 128 -14.29 -10.62 -9.46
C LYS A 128 -13.58 -11.77 -8.74
N GLU A 129 -13.53 -12.94 -9.36
CA GLU A 129 -13.09 -14.18 -8.72
C GLU A 129 -11.57 -14.33 -8.72
N ASP A 130 -10.90 -13.86 -9.77
CA ASP A 130 -9.47 -14.09 -9.96
C ASP A 130 -8.62 -12.85 -9.67
N LEU A 131 -9.22 -11.65 -9.77
CA LEU A 131 -8.52 -10.36 -9.69
C LEU A 131 -9.03 -9.44 -8.58
N ASP A 132 -9.92 -9.92 -7.69
CA ASP A 132 -10.53 -9.16 -6.57
C ASP A 132 -10.99 -7.74 -6.97
N THR A 133 -11.53 -7.61 -8.18
CA THR A 133 -11.96 -6.35 -8.78
C THR A 133 -13.45 -6.39 -9.05
N THR A 134 -14.20 -5.58 -8.32
CA THR A 134 -15.67 -5.54 -8.45
C THR A 134 -16.10 -4.47 -9.44
N LEU A 135 -16.90 -4.86 -10.44
CA LEU A 135 -17.65 -3.91 -11.27
C LEU A 135 -18.84 -3.36 -10.49
N VAL A 136 -19.00 -2.03 -10.48
CA VAL A 136 -20.14 -1.38 -9.85
C VAL A 136 -20.84 -0.46 -10.84
N TYR A 137 -22.17 -0.56 -10.87
CA TYR A 137 -23.02 0.16 -11.80
C TYR A 137 -23.66 1.32 -11.07
N PHE A 138 -23.45 2.51 -11.57
CA PHE A 138 -24.03 3.71 -11.01
C PHE A 138 -24.52 4.64 -12.11
N ASP A 139 -25.63 5.31 -11.87
CA ASP A 139 -26.04 6.41 -12.73
C ASP A 139 -25.32 7.70 -12.29
N PHE A 140 -24.40 8.19 -13.12
CA PHE A 140 -23.67 9.44 -12.84
C PHE A 140 -24.58 10.66 -12.96
N SER A 141 -25.84 10.53 -13.40
CA SER A 141 -26.86 11.57 -13.20
C SER A 141 -27.18 11.75 -11.71
N GLN A 142 -27.05 10.69 -10.89
CA GLN A 142 -27.29 10.66 -9.44
C GLN A 142 -25.97 10.74 -8.64
N ARG A 143 -25.09 11.70 -8.99
CA ARG A 143 -23.70 11.84 -8.48
C ARG A 143 -23.57 11.68 -6.96
N GLU A 144 -24.43 12.33 -6.18
CA GLU A 144 -24.40 12.25 -4.71
C GLU A 144 -24.59 10.81 -4.19
N GLY A 145 -25.50 10.06 -4.81
CA GLY A 145 -25.72 8.65 -4.48
C GLY A 145 -24.51 7.78 -4.81
N VAL A 146 -23.80 8.10 -5.91
CA VAL A 146 -22.55 7.44 -6.31
C VAL A 146 -21.47 7.68 -5.28
N VAL A 147 -21.17 8.94 -4.99
CA VAL A 147 -20.16 9.37 -4.01
C VAL A 147 -20.41 8.71 -2.66
N ARG A 148 -21.65 8.77 -2.16
CA ARG A 148 -22.01 8.17 -0.86
C ARG A 148 -21.76 6.67 -0.83
N ARG A 149 -22.16 5.91 -1.87
CA ARG A 149 -22.00 4.45 -1.91
C ARG A 149 -20.53 4.02 -2.05
N VAL A 150 -19.77 4.71 -2.91
CA VAL A 150 -18.34 4.42 -3.10
C VAL A 150 -17.56 4.72 -1.82
N ASN A 151 -17.81 5.88 -1.21
CA ASN A 151 -17.12 6.28 0.03
C ASN A 151 -17.49 5.37 1.20
N HIS A 152 -18.76 4.97 1.33
CA HIS A 152 -19.17 4.00 2.36
C HIS A 152 -18.47 2.65 2.20
N PHE A 153 -18.39 2.12 0.98
CA PHE A 153 -17.68 0.87 0.71
C PHE A 153 -16.20 0.97 1.08
N VAL A 154 -15.51 2.00 0.59
CA VAL A 154 -14.07 2.15 0.86
C VAL A 154 -13.83 2.33 2.36
N ASN A 155 -14.63 3.14 3.05
CA ASN A 155 -14.52 3.33 4.49
C ASN A 155 -14.69 2.02 5.29
N PHE A 156 -15.71 1.24 4.96
CA PHE A 156 -15.95 -0.04 5.62
C PHE A 156 -14.82 -1.04 5.34
N ASN A 157 -14.41 -1.17 4.07
CA ASN A 157 -13.44 -2.18 3.66
C ASN A 157 -11.98 -1.83 4.00
N THR A 158 -11.70 -0.58 4.37
CA THR A 158 -10.37 -0.10 4.80
C THR A 158 -10.26 0.06 6.32
N ASN A 159 -11.15 -0.58 7.10
CA ASN A 159 -11.19 -0.45 8.56
C ASN A 159 -11.24 1.03 9.02
N ARG A 160 -11.93 1.87 8.25
CA ARG A 160 -12.08 3.32 8.50
C ARG A 160 -10.76 4.10 8.46
N VAL A 161 -9.70 3.52 7.89
CA VAL A 161 -8.44 4.23 7.62
C VAL A 161 -8.57 5.17 6.43
N ILE A 162 -9.48 4.89 5.49
CA ILE A 162 -9.81 5.82 4.41
C ILE A 162 -11.23 6.31 4.64
N SER A 163 -11.39 7.62 4.82
CA SER A 163 -12.68 8.26 5.11
C SER A 163 -13.59 8.35 3.89
N SER A 164 -13.00 8.68 2.74
CA SER A 164 -13.68 8.93 1.47
C SER A 164 -12.76 8.54 0.32
N MET A 165 -13.29 8.11 -0.82
CA MET A 165 -12.52 7.74 -2.02
C MET A 165 -12.64 8.76 -3.14
N ILE A 166 -13.85 9.26 -3.35
CA ILE A 166 -14.17 10.22 -4.41
C ILE A 166 -15.03 11.35 -3.85
N ASN A 167 -14.98 12.50 -4.52
CA ASN A 167 -15.85 13.64 -4.34
C ASN A 167 -16.75 13.82 -5.58
N LEU A 168 -17.59 14.87 -5.59
CA LEU A 168 -18.50 15.10 -6.72
C LEU A 168 -17.74 15.36 -8.02
N ASP A 169 -16.66 16.13 -7.97
CA ASP A 169 -15.90 16.59 -9.14
C ASP A 169 -15.15 15.44 -9.84
N ASP A 170 -14.92 14.32 -9.16
CA ASP A 170 -14.30 13.12 -9.73
C ASP A 170 -15.24 12.30 -10.62
N VAL A 171 -16.55 12.52 -10.52
CA VAL A 171 -17.58 11.78 -11.27
C VAL A 171 -18.51 12.73 -12.03
N PRO A 172 -17.99 13.51 -13.00
CA PRO A 172 -18.84 14.29 -13.90
C PRO A 172 -19.68 13.36 -14.78
N LYS A 173 -20.86 13.85 -15.18
CA LYS A 173 -21.92 13.04 -15.82
C LYS A 173 -21.49 12.36 -17.13
N HIS A 174 -20.43 12.84 -17.78
CA HIS A 174 -19.97 12.34 -19.07
C HIS A 174 -19.07 11.11 -18.96
N LEU A 175 -18.43 10.86 -17.81
CA LEU A 175 -17.58 9.68 -17.63
C LEU A 175 -18.43 8.40 -17.73
N GLN A 176 -17.85 7.36 -18.31
CA GLN A 176 -18.46 6.05 -18.53
C GLN A 176 -17.76 4.96 -17.72
N VAL A 177 -16.42 4.99 -17.64
CA VAL A 177 -15.61 3.96 -17.01
C VAL A 177 -14.55 4.64 -16.14
N VAL A 178 -14.67 4.48 -14.82
CA VAL A 178 -13.71 5.01 -13.84
C VAL A 178 -13.14 3.88 -13.01
N GLN A 179 -11.82 3.73 -13.03
CA GLN A 179 -11.14 2.79 -12.14
C GLN A 179 -10.83 3.49 -10.82
N VAL A 180 -11.14 2.81 -9.71
CA VAL A 180 -10.77 3.27 -8.37
C VAL A 180 -9.98 2.16 -7.68
N CYS A 181 -8.81 2.51 -7.16
CA CYS A 181 -7.97 1.63 -6.38
C CYS A 181 -7.62 2.27 -5.05
N SER A 182 -7.66 1.48 -3.98
CA SER A 182 -7.42 1.98 -2.64
C SER A 182 -6.60 1.02 -1.81
N ALA A 183 -5.75 1.56 -0.96
CA ALA A 183 -4.89 0.79 -0.08
C ALA A 183 -4.87 1.39 1.33
N SER A 184 -5.17 0.58 2.34
CA SER A 184 -5.04 0.98 3.74
C SER A 184 -4.01 0.15 4.46
N PHE A 185 -3.28 0.80 5.37
CA PHE A 185 -2.30 0.14 6.22
C PHE A 185 -2.47 0.54 7.69
N LYS A 186 -2.82 -0.43 8.51
CA LYS A 186 -2.98 -0.30 9.97
C LYS A 186 -2.27 -1.48 10.66
N PRO A 187 -0.93 -1.52 10.60
CA PRO A 187 -0.15 -2.66 11.06
C PRO A 187 0.08 -2.62 12.57
N GLN A 188 0.67 -3.70 13.10
CA GLN A 188 1.25 -3.72 14.44
C GLN A 188 2.77 -3.82 14.34
N PHE A 189 3.49 -3.02 15.11
CA PHE A 189 4.95 -3.13 15.20
C PHE A 189 5.35 -4.45 15.90
N ALA A 190 6.45 -5.09 15.46
CA ALA A 190 6.97 -6.29 16.11
C ALA A 190 7.32 -6.04 17.57
N SER A 191 7.84 -4.85 17.86
CA SER A 191 8.20 -4.38 19.19
C SER A 191 7.40 -3.14 19.52
N MET A 192 6.20 -3.36 20.08
CA MET A 192 5.23 -2.32 20.40
C MET A 192 5.81 -1.21 21.29
N PHE A 193 5.31 0.01 21.09
CA PHE A 193 5.62 1.15 21.97
C PHE A 193 4.75 1.07 23.23
N ASP A 194 5.28 1.47 24.39
CA ASP A 194 4.47 1.55 25.61
C ASP A 194 3.68 2.86 25.58
N THR A 195 2.36 2.78 25.72
CA THR A 195 1.47 3.96 25.75
C THR A 195 1.83 4.93 26.87
N LYS A 196 2.49 4.46 27.94
CA LYS A 196 2.95 5.31 29.05
C LYS A 196 4.13 6.20 28.69
N ASP A 197 4.89 5.83 27.65
CA ASP A 197 6.06 6.56 27.18
C ASP A 197 5.73 7.51 26.01
N THR A 198 4.49 7.43 25.49
CA THR A 198 3.98 8.38 24.51
C THR A 198 3.57 9.66 25.21
N MET A 199 4.17 10.77 24.77
CA MET A 199 3.92 12.09 25.35
C MET A 199 3.84 13.13 24.22
N PRO A 200 3.16 14.26 24.46
CA PRO A 200 3.25 15.41 23.58
C PRO A 200 4.71 15.86 23.44
N ARG A 201 5.20 16.01 22.20
CA ARG A 201 6.52 16.56 21.90
C ARG A 201 6.44 17.54 20.74
N ASP A 202 7.42 18.43 20.70
CA ASP A 202 7.59 19.41 19.64
C ASP A 202 7.91 18.75 18.29
N PHE A 203 7.29 19.27 17.24
CA PHE A 203 7.54 18.88 15.86
C PHE A 203 7.64 20.12 14.99
N ARG A 204 8.68 20.21 14.14
CA ARG A 204 8.91 21.34 13.23
C ARG A 204 8.59 21.00 11.78
N SER A 205 7.76 21.80 11.11
CA SER A 205 7.51 21.62 9.67
C SER A 205 8.04 22.79 8.84
N GLY A 206 8.60 22.46 7.67
CA GLY A 206 9.00 23.42 6.65
C GLY A 206 10.19 24.30 7.03
N MET A 207 10.59 25.17 6.11
CA MET A 207 11.76 26.07 6.26
C MET A 207 11.53 27.18 7.30
N ILE A 208 10.27 27.53 7.58
CA ILE A 208 9.90 28.58 8.56
C ILE A 208 9.85 27.98 9.99
N GLU A 209 10.20 26.69 10.17
CA GLU A 209 10.15 25.97 11.45
C GLU A 209 8.83 26.16 12.21
N LYS A 210 7.68 26.01 11.52
CA LYS A 210 6.39 26.04 12.22
C LYS A 210 6.39 24.95 13.29
N LEU A 211 6.11 25.35 14.53
CA LEU A 211 6.13 24.48 15.69
C LEU A 211 4.73 23.89 15.94
N TYR A 212 4.65 22.57 15.98
CA TYR A 212 3.47 21.79 16.34
C TYR A 212 3.78 20.97 17.58
N THR A 213 2.73 20.55 18.27
CA THR A 213 2.82 19.55 19.34
C THR A 213 2.11 18.29 18.86
N THR A 214 2.77 17.14 18.93
CA THR A 214 2.19 15.85 18.52
C THR A 214 2.48 14.76 19.54
N MET A 215 1.53 13.85 19.72
CA MET A 215 1.76 12.64 20.51
C MET A 215 2.86 11.82 19.84
N THR A 216 3.94 11.62 20.59
CA THR A 216 5.17 11.01 20.07
C THR A 216 5.53 9.80 20.91
N MET A 217 5.62 8.65 20.25
CA MET A 217 6.01 7.40 20.88
C MET A 217 7.49 7.44 21.26
N PHE A 218 7.89 6.72 22.31
CA PHE A 218 9.29 6.59 22.72
C PHE A 218 9.66 5.13 22.95
N LYS A 219 10.90 4.77 22.61
CA LYS A 219 11.43 3.44 22.91
C LYS A 219 12.94 3.46 23.01
N ARG A 220 13.48 2.64 23.92
CA ARG A 220 14.90 2.31 24.00
C ARG A 220 15.12 0.85 23.63
N GLY A 221 16.11 0.55 22.81
CA GLY A 221 16.39 -0.81 22.37
C GLY A 221 17.46 -0.88 21.29
N ASP A 222 17.58 -2.04 20.66
CA ASP A 222 18.48 -2.23 19.52
C ASP A 222 17.68 -2.10 18.23
N PHE A 223 18.12 -1.20 17.35
CA PHE A 223 17.47 -0.90 16.07
C PHE A 223 18.47 -0.90 14.93
N ARG A 224 17.99 -1.05 13.71
CA ARG A 224 18.82 -0.94 12.49
C ARG A 224 18.73 0.47 11.95
N PHE A 225 19.90 1.06 11.72
CA PHE A 225 20.05 2.38 11.11
C PHE A 225 20.89 2.31 9.85
N SER A 226 20.52 3.09 8.85
CA SER A 226 21.29 3.29 7.61
C SER A 226 21.48 4.79 7.40
N ARG A 227 22.54 5.18 6.70
CA ARG A 227 22.87 6.58 6.41
C ARG A 227 23.16 6.71 4.92
N ILE A 228 22.54 7.69 4.28
CA ILE A 228 22.77 8.02 2.87
C ILE A 228 23.28 9.46 2.82
N PRO A 229 24.61 9.67 2.87
CA PRO A 229 25.20 11.00 2.97
C PRO A 229 24.86 11.91 1.79
N GLU A 230 24.78 11.35 0.58
CA GLU A 230 24.44 12.07 -0.66
C GLU A 230 23.01 12.65 -0.68
N LEU A 231 22.10 12.07 0.10
CA LEU A 231 20.74 12.58 0.31
C LEU A 231 20.58 13.31 1.64
N GLU A 232 21.64 13.38 2.46
CA GLU A 232 21.60 13.94 3.81
C GLU A 232 20.49 13.32 4.67
N ILE A 233 20.26 12.00 4.56
CA ILE A 233 19.23 11.29 5.32
C ILE A 233 19.81 10.21 6.23
N GLU A 234 19.18 10.04 7.39
CA GLU A 234 19.35 8.88 8.25
C GLU A 234 18.05 8.05 8.27
N VAL A 235 18.18 6.73 8.17
CA VAL A 235 17.05 5.80 8.04
C VAL A 235 16.99 4.86 9.24
N LEU A 236 15.85 4.84 9.92
CA LEU A 236 15.51 3.86 10.97
C LEU A 236 14.60 2.76 10.40
N GLU A 237 14.92 1.49 10.64
CA GLU A 237 14.04 0.35 10.31
C GLU A 237 13.17 -0.05 11.52
N LEU A 238 11.85 -0.07 11.30
CA LEU A 238 10.85 -0.53 12.26
C LEU A 238 10.11 -1.75 11.68
N PRO A 239 10.37 -2.97 12.17
CA PRO A 239 9.66 -4.15 11.70
C PRO A 239 8.23 -4.24 12.23
N PHE A 240 7.32 -4.76 11.41
CA PHE A 240 5.98 -5.15 11.83
C PHE A 240 5.97 -6.57 12.40
N VAL A 241 4.87 -6.96 13.04
CA VAL A 241 4.69 -8.28 13.69
C VAL A 241 5.18 -9.43 12.82
N LYS A 242 5.68 -10.52 13.44
CA LYS A 242 6.35 -11.63 12.74
C LYS A 242 5.52 -12.33 11.66
N SER A 243 4.20 -12.23 11.69
CA SER A 243 3.36 -12.70 10.58
C SER A 243 3.58 -11.91 9.30
N SER A 244 4.06 -10.67 9.44
CA SER A 244 4.37 -9.75 8.38
C SER A 244 5.85 -9.77 8.02
N ASP A 245 6.10 -9.81 6.72
CA ASP A 245 7.42 -9.59 6.12
C ASP A 245 7.69 -8.11 5.81
N ALA A 246 6.78 -7.21 6.20
CA ALA A 246 6.92 -5.77 5.96
C ALA A 246 7.72 -5.07 7.06
N VAL A 247 8.47 -4.05 6.67
CA VAL A 247 9.12 -3.10 7.57
C VAL A 247 8.82 -1.67 7.13
N MET A 248 8.81 -0.75 8.09
CA MET A 248 8.82 0.68 7.82
C MET A 248 10.23 1.22 7.91
N TRP A 249 10.64 1.97 6.91
CA TRP A 249 11.82 2.81 6.94
C TRP A 249 11.37 4.24 7.23
N VAL A 250 11.83 4.81 8.34
CA VAL A 250 11.68 6.23 8.65
C VAL A 250 12.94 6.93 8.16
N MET A 251 12.83 7.71 7.09
CA MET A 251 13.93 8.40 6.43
C MET A 251 13.91 9.87 6.87
N LEU A 252 14.74 10.18 7.85
CA LEU A 252 14.80 11.48 8.50
C LEU A 252 15.88 12.35 7.82
N PRO A 253 15.49 13.45 7.15
CA PRO A 253 16.42 14.43 6.60
C PRO A 253 17.30 15.04 7.68
N ASP A 254 18.50 15.50 7.35
CA ASP A 254 19.26 16.41 8.22
C ASP A 254 18.53 17.74 8.42
N ARG A 255 19.03 18.58 9.34
CA ARG A 255 18.36 19.84 9.68
C ARG A 255 18.29 20.82 8.51
N GLU A 256 19.32 20.85 7.67
CA GLU A 256 19.42 21.78 6.54
C GLU A 256 18.81 21.19 5.24
N ALA A 257 18.47 19.90 5.25
CA ALA A 257 17.94 19.20 4.08
C ALA A 257 16.42 19.36 3.98
N SER A 258 15.94 19.90 2.85
CA SER A 258 14.51 19.97 2.56
C SER A 258 14.01 18.70 1.89
N LEU A 259 12.72 18.38 2.07
CA LEU A 259 12.08 17.28 1.35
C LEU A 259 12.19 17.45 -0.17
N GLU A 260 12.12 18.68 -0.67
CA GLU A 260 12.24 18.97 -2.11
C GLU A 260 13.61 18.59 -2.68
N THR A 261 14.69 18.94 -1.97
CA THR A 261 16.05 18.61 -2.41
C THR A 261 16.26 17.11 -2.42
N ILE A 262 15.80 16.42 -1.36
CA ILE A 262 15.84 14.96 -1.30
C ILE A 262 15.05 14.34 -2.45
N MET A 263 13.84 14.84 -2.72
CA MET A 263 13.00 14.28 -3.78
C MET A 263 13.56 14.43 -5.18
N LYS A 264 14.28 15.51 -5.45
CA LYS A 264 14.99 15.71 -6.73
C LYS A 264 16.14 14.72 -6.89
N ALA A 265 16.88 14.45 -5.81
CA ALA A 265 18.04 13.56 -5.82
C ALA A 265 17.70 12.07 -5.60
N LEU A 266 16.53 11.75 -5.05
CA LEU A 266 16.14 10.38 -4.74
C LEU A 266 16.00 9.56 -6.04
N GLU A 267 16.70 8.45 -6.07
CA GLU A 267 16.79 7.50 -7.19
C GLU A 267 16.62 6.05 -6.71
N PRO A 268 16.23 5.12 -7.61
CA PRO A 268 16.01 3.72 -7.27
C PRO A 268 17.20 3.04 -6.57
N GLY A 269 18.44 3.35 -6.97
CA GLY A 269 19.65 2.79 -6.37
C GLY A 269 19.82 3.12 -4.88
N HIS A 270 19.24 4.22 -4.40
CA HIS A 270 19.30 4.59 -2.99
C HIS A 270 18.55 3.59 -2.10
N PHE A 271 17.48 2.94 -2.59
CA PHE A 271 16.74 1.94 -1.81
C PHE A 271 17.58 0.69 -1.57
N ASP A 272 18.36 0.26 -2.57
CA ASP A 272 19.33 -0.83 -2.42
C ASP A 272 20.47 -0.44 -1.49
N ALA A 273 20.98 0.78 -1.59
CA ALA A 273 22.03 1.31 -0.70
C ALA A 273 21.55 1.36 0.76
N ILE A 274 20.31 1.83 1.01
CA ILE A 274 19.71 1.84 2.35
C ILE A 274 19.73 0.42 2.94
N GLN A 275 19.26 -0.55 2.17
CA GLN A 275 19.18 -1.95 2.61
C GLN A 275 20.56 -2.55 2.90
N ALA A 276 21.57 -2.23 2.07
CA ALA A 276 22.93 -2.72 2.20
C ALA A 276 23.67 -2.13 3.41
N HIS A 277 23.38 -0.88 3.79
CA HIS A 277 24.13 -0.15 4.81
C HIS A 277 23.53 -0.19 6.23
N PHE A 278 22.49 -0.99 6.46
CA PHE A 278 21.88 -1.10 7.79
C PHE A 278 22.84 -1.70 8.83
N GLN A 279 23.05 -0.99 9.94
CA GLN A 279 23.83 -1.42 11.08
C GLN A 279 22.98 -1.40 12.36
N MET A 280 23.17 -2.41 13.23
CA MET A 280 22.50 -2.47 14.54
C MET A 280 23.14 -1.46 15.50
N LYS A 281 22.33 -0.64 16.17
CA LYS A 281 22.75 0.27 17.24
C LYS A 281 21.76 0.22 18.40
N ARG A 282 22.27 0.30 19.62
CA ARG A 282 21.45 0.54 20.81
C ARG A 282 21.11 2.03 20.89
N ALA A 283 19.83 2.37 20.82
CA ALA A 283 19.37 3.74 20.68
C ALA A 283 18.11 4.04 21.49
N GLU A 284 17.88 5.34 21.69
CA GLU A 284 16.58 5.92 22.02
C GLU A 284 15.96 6.49 20.76
N ILE A 285 14.72 6.10 20.48
CA ILE A 285 13.98 6.58 19.32
C ILE A 285 12.71 7.28 19.76
N THR A 286 12.33 8.33 19.04
CA THR A 286 10.99 8.93 19.13
C THR A 286 10.35 8.99 17.76
N VAL A 287 9.09 8.58 17.65
CA VAL A 287 8.36 8.56 16.37
C VAL A 287 6.94 9.09 16.61
N PRO A 288 6.48 10.11 15.85
CA PRO A 288 5.11 10.62 15.96
C PRO A 288 4.06 9.54 15.69
N ILE A 289 2.94 9.64 16.40
CA ILE A 289 1.68 9.02 16.00
C ILE A 289 1.14 9.85 14.83
N PHE A 290 0.61 9.18 13.80
CA PHE A 290 -0.01 9.90 12.69
C PHE A 290 -1.04 9.04 11.97
N HIS A 291 -1.95 9.76 11.32
CA HIS A 291 -2.88 9.26 10.32
C HIS A 291 -2.61 10.07 9.05
N ILE A 292 -2.54 9.42 7.89
CA ILE A 292 -2.45 10.15 6.62
C ILE A 292 -3.37 9.45 5.63
N GLU A 293 -4.16 10.25 4.93
CA GLU A 293 -4.89 9.86 3.73
C GLU A 293 -4.45 10.78 2.59
N SER A 294 -4.18 10.22 1.42
CA SER A 294 -3.90 11.02 0.23
C SER A 294 -4.50 10.40 -1.00
N GLU A 295 -4.99 11.28 -1.85
CA GLU A 295 -5.61 10.96 -3.12
C GLU A 295 -4.68 11.36 -4.26
N PHE A 296 -4.65 10.54 -5.30
CA PHE A 296 -3.83 10.75 -6.47
C PHE A 296 -4.63 10.33 -7.71
N ASN A 297 -5.02 11.31 -8.53
CA ASN A 297 -5.57 11.03 -9.85
C ASN A 297 -4.41 10.60 -10.77
N ALA A 298 -4.33 9.30 -11.05
CA ALA A 298 -3.24 8.70 -11.80
C ALA A 298 -3.41 8.81 -13.32
N THR A 299 -4.52 9.38 -13.81
CA THR A 299 -4.88 9.43 -15.23
C THR A 299 -3.77 10.05 -16.08
N GLU A 300 -3.34 11.26 -15.73
CA GLU A 300 -2.30 11.97 -16.48
C GLU A 300 -0.92 11.33 -16.33
N PHE A 301 -0.61 10.83 -15.15
CA PHE A 301 0.62 10.09 -14.90
C PHE A 301 0.72 8.84 -15.78
N LEU A 302 -0.34 8.04 -15.83
CA LEU A 302 -0.40 6.83 -16.66
C LEU A 302 -0.33 7.19 -18.14
N ARG A 303 -1.09 8.20 -18.57
CA ARG A 303 -1.12 8.66 -19.96
C ARG A 303 0.26 9.14 -20.44
N GLN A 304 0.86 10.08 -19.71
CA GLN A 304 2.05 10.81 -20.16
C GLN A 304 3.35 10.17 -19.67
N SER A 305 3.45 9.88 -18.38
CA SER A 305 4.71 9.40 -17.77
C SER A 305 4.94 7.91 -18.00
N MET A 306 3.88 7.10 -18.04
CA MET A 306 3.97 5.66 -18.33
C MET A 306 3.72 5.31 -19.80
N GLY A 307 3.31 6.29 -20.62
CA GLY A 307 2.98 6.07 -22.03
C GLY A 307 1.82 5.07 -22.22
N LEU A 308 0.83 5.11 -21.34
CA LEU A 308 -0.38 4.27 -21.39
C LEU A 308 -1.58 5.04 -21.96
N GLU A 309 -1.33 5.96 -22.89
CA GLU A 309 -2.38 6.75 -23.56
C GLU A 309 -3.46 5.87 -24.24
N VAL A 310 -3.07 4.69 -24.69
CA VAL A 310 -3.96 3.70 -25.33
C VAL A 310 -5.17 3.33 -24.45
N LEU A 311 -5.00 3.27 -23.12
CA LEU A 311 -6.08 2.99 -22.16
C LEU A 311 -7.23 4.01 -22.24
N PHE A 312 -6.90 5.25 -22.60
CA PHE A 312 -7.83 6.38 -22.57
C PHE A 312 -8.37 6.75 -23.96
N LYS A 313 -7.80 6.20 -25.04
CA LYS A 313 -8.12 6.61 -26.42
C LYS A 313 -8.57 5.49 -27.35
N GLN A 314 -7.93 4.33 -27.33
CA GLN A 314 -8.09 3.35 -28.42
C GLN A 314 -9.39 2.55 -28.38
N ARG A 315 -10.15 2.66 -27.29
CA ARG A 315 -11.36 1.87 -27.04
C ARG A 315 -11.10 0.37 -27.24
N ASP A 316 -10.09 -0.15 -26.54
CA ASP A 316 -9.67 -1.57 -26.61
C ASP A 316 -10.00 -2.33 -25.30
N LEU A 317 -10.92 -1.83 -24.47
CA LEU A 317 -11.34 -2.50 -23.23
C LEU A 317 -12.70 -3.18 -23.44
N ARG A 318 -12.72 -4.51 -23.43
CA ARG A 318 -13.91 -5.37 -23.52
C ARG A 318 -14.66 -5.42 -22.19
N ILE A 319 -15.24 -4.28 -21.83
CA ILE A 319 -16.07 -4.14 -20.61
C ILE A 319 -17.52 -4.48 -20.90
N PHE A 320 -18.05 -3.98 -22.02
CA PHE A 320 -19.45 -4.17 -22.43
C PHE A 320 -19.56 -5.28 -23.48
N GLU A 321 -20.72 -5.96 -23.54
CA GLU A 321 -20.91 -7.06 -24.50
C GLU A 321 -20.94 -6.59 -25.96
N ASP A 322 -21.42 -5.37 -26.18
CA ASP A 322 -21.78 -4.86 -27.50
C ASP A 322 -20.81 -3.81 -28.06
N VAL A 323 -19.88 -3.29 -27.24
CA VAL A 323 -18.84 -2.38 -27.72
C VAL A 323 -17.60 -2.38 -26.83
N ASP A 324 -16.44 -2.20 -27.46
CA ASP A 324 -15.22 -1.90 -26.75
C ASP A 324 -15.22 -0.46 -26.22
N SER A 325 -14.52 -0.27 -25.09
CA SER A 325 -14.55 0.95 -24.29
C SER A 325 -13.15 1.44 -23.95
N SER A 326 -13.05 2.69 -23.51
CA SER A 326 -11.83 3.27 -22.97
C SER A 326 -12.05 3.63 -21.50
N LEU A 327 -10.96 3.72 -20.76
CA LEU A 327 -10.96 4.25 -19.42
C LEU A 327 -11.05 5.77 -19.47
N ASP A 328 -11.86 6.38 -18.60
CA ASP A 328 -11.92 7.84 -18.51
C ASP A 328 -11.01 8.39 -17.41
N SER A 329 -10.89 7.66 -16.29
CA SER A 329 -10.10 8.09 -15.14
C SER A 329 -9.60 6.93 -14.28
N VAL A 330 -8.45 7.12 -13.65
CA VAL A 330 -7.89 6.24 -12.62
C VAL A 330 -7.66 7.02 -11.33
N MET A 331 -8.46 6.72 -10.30
CA MET A 331 -8.33 7.32 -8.98
C MET A 331 -7.61 6.35 -8.04
N HIS A 332 -6.51 6.81 -7.46
CA HIS A 332 -5.76 6.09 -6.44
C HIS A 332 -5.94 6.77 -5.09
N LYS A 333 -6.17 5.98 -4.03
CA LYS A 333 -6.16 6.51 -2.66
C LYS A 333 -5.40 5.61 -1.71
N ALA A 334 -4.53 6.19 -0.92
CA ALA A 334 -3.84 5.48 0.13
C ALA A 334 -4.17 6.08 1.50
N GLY A 335 -4.25 5.24 2.51
CA GLY A 335 -4.42 5.64 3.89
C GLY A 335 -3.55 4.82 4.81
N MET A 336 -3.02 5.43 5.85
CA MET A 336 -2.27 4.72 6.88
C MET A 336 -2.47 5.33 8.24
N ARG A 337 -2.46 4.48 9.26
CA ARG A 337 -2.57 4.88 10.66
C ARG A 337 -1.56 4.14 11.51
N PHE A 338 -0.71 4.90 12.20
CA PHE A 338 0.30 4.38 13.11
C PHE A 338 0.07 4.89 14.53
N TYR A 339 0.23 4.00 15.49
CA TYR A 339 -0.02 4.24 16.90
C TYR A 339 0.63 3.13 17.74
N GLU A 340 0.67 3.28 19.06
CA GLU A 340 1.40 2.40 19.97
C GLU A 340 0.81 0.99 20.02
N ARG A 341 -0.54 0.92 20.07
CA ARG A 341 -1.30 -0.32 20.29
C ARG A 341 -2.66 -0.31 19.60
N THR A 342 -2.88 -1.26 18.68
CA THR A 342 -4.21 -1.51 18.10
C THR A 342 -5.24 -1.96 19.13
N ALA A 343 -6.19 -1.07 19.47
CA ALA A 343 -7.28 -1.33 20.42
C ALA A 343 -8.13 -2.58 20.07
N ASP A 344 -8.16 -3.00 18.80
CA ASP A 344 -8.86 -4.21 18.34
C ASP A 344 -8.18 -5.54 18.75
N ALA A 345 -7.01 -5.49 19.39
CA ALA A 345 -6.25 -6.68 19.79
C ALA A 345 -6.42 -6.98 21.29
N GLY A 346 -7.67 -7.21 21.72
CA GLY A 346 -8.00 -7.81 23.01
C GLY A 346 -7.47 -9.24 23.10
N GLY A 347 -6.19 -9.39 23.43
CA GLY A 347 -5.52 -10.69 23.53
C GLY A 347 -4.08 -10.49 23.99
N ALA A 348 -3.92 -10.33 25.30
CA ALA A 348 -2.62 -10.21 25.96
C ALA A 348 -1.67 -11.34 25.53
N THR A 349 -0.62 -11.00 24.79
CA THR A 349 0.64 -11.75 24.84
C THR A 349 1.69 -10.82 25.38
N VAL A 350 1.82 -10.83 26.71
CA VAL A 350 2.90 -10.14 27.42
C VAL A 350 4.19 -10.87 27.05
N VAL A 351 4.95 -10.36 26.09
CA VAL A 351 6.35 -10.74 25.97
C VAL A 351 7.04 -10.19 27.20
N ARG A 352 7.23 -11.05 28.20
CA ARG A 352 8.00 -10.75 29.40
C ARG A 352 9.42 -10.40 28.97
N SER A 353 9.70 -9.10 28.92
CA SER A 353 11.08 -8.60 28.88
C SER A 353 11.73 -8.96 30.21
N PHE A 354 12.77 -9.79 30.16
CA PHE A 354 13.54 -10.13 31.34
C PHE A 354 14.29 -8.88 31.81
N ASN A 355 13.84 -8.32 32.93
CA ASN A 355 14.60 -7.35 33.70
C ASN A 355 15.90 -7.99 34.19
N LYS A 356 17.00 -7.75 33.47
CA LYS A 356 18.33 -7.74 34.07
C LYS A 356 18.64 -6.29 34.42
N ARG A 357 18.69 -5.99 35.72
CA ARG A 357 19.35 -4.77 36.24
C ARG A 357 20.74 -4.73 35.61
N SER A 358 20.93 -3.78 34.71
CA SER A 358 22.24 -3.45 34.17
C SER A 358 22.40 -1.95 34.35
N ALA A 359 23.62 -1.57 34.75
CA ALA A 359 24.04 -0.22 35.08
C ALA A 359 23.55 0.80 34.03
N LYS A 360 23.50 2.08 34.44
CA LYS A 360 23.19 3.26 33.63
C LYS A 360 24.14 3.34 32.41
N LEU A 361 23.90 2.50 31.40
CA LEU A 361 24.50 2.60 30.08
C LEU A 361 23.70 3.71 29.40
N ILE A 362 24.26 4.91 29.44
CA ILE A 362 23.83 6.02 28.58
C ILE A 362 23.80 5.43 27.17
N ALA A 363 22.63 5.29 26.55
CA ALA A 363 22.58 5.03 25.12
C ALA A 363 22.98 6.34 24.46
N PRO A 364 24.16 6.46 23.83
CA PRO A 364 24.59 7.74 23.27
C PRO A 364 23.84 8.06 21.97
N TYR A 365 23.21 7.07 21.33
CA TYR A 365 22.54 7.24 20.06
C TYR A 365 21.07 7.62 20.23
N GLN A 366 20.68 8.75 19.66
CA GLN A 366 19.31 9.25 19.68
C GLN A 366 18.83 9.46 18.25
N PHE A 367 17.66 8.91 17.92
CA PHE A 367 16.97 9.14 16.65
C PHE A 367 15.63 9.80 16.94
N ILE A 368 15.62 11.13 16.85
CA ILE A 368 14.48 11.96 17.27
C ILE A 368 13.74 12.49 16.05
N VAL A 369 12.58 11.89 15.76
CA VAL A 369 11.70 12.31 14.65
C VAL A 369 10.83 13.49 15.12
N ALA A 370 11.41 14.68 15.10
CA ALA A 370 10.78 15.95 15.50
C ALA A 370 10.72 16.97 14.34
N ARG A 371 10.76 16.49 13.10
CA ARG A 371 10.64 17.31 11.88
C ARG A 371 10.07 16.49 10.74
N SER A 372 9.70 17.15 9.64
CA SER A 372 9.22 16.49 8.41
C SER A 372 10.15 15.37 7.95
N TYR A 373 9.59 14.22 7.57
CA TYR A 373 10.36 13.03 7.21
C TYR A 373 9.67 12.21 6.12
N LEU A 374 10.44 11.44 5.36
CA LEU A 374 9.91 10.48 4.41
C LEU A 374 9.77 9.11 5.08
N PHE A 375 8.87 8.29 4.55
CA PHE A 375 8.76 6.90 4.98
C PHE A 375 8.48 5.98 3.80
N VAL A 376 8.91 4.74 3.95
CA VAL A 376 8.72 3.67 2.96
C VAL A 376 8.31 2.42 3.70
N ILE A 377 7.33 1.70 3.16
CA ILE A 377 6.92 0.39 3.66
C ILE A 377 7.31 -0.62 2.62
N VAL A 378 8.22 -1.53 2.99
CA VAL A 378 8.84 -2.48 2.06
C VAL A 378 8.74 -3.89 2.60
N LYS A 379 8.47 -4.87 1.72
CA LYS A 379 8.58 -6.29 2.04
C LYS A 379 10.03 -6.74 1.91
N LYS A 380 10.58 -7.38 2.95
CA LYS A 380 12.01 -7.74 2.95
C LYS A 380 12.34 -8.86 1.98
N THR A 381 11.44 -9.84 1.81
CA THR A 381 11.66 -11.02 0.96
C THR A 381 11.87 -10.67 -0.51
N ASN A 382 11.09 -9.72 -1.03
CA ASN A 382 11.05 -9.40 -2.46
C ASN A 382 11.32 -7.93 -2.77
N LYS A 383 11.76 -7.13 -1.76
CA LYS A 383 12.07 -5.69 -1.87
C LYS A 383 10.92 -4.82 -2.40
N GLN A 384 9.69 -5.31 -2.34
CA GLN A 384 8.54 -4.64 -2.90
C GLN A 384 8.10 -3.48 -2.02
N ILE A 385 8.02 -2.28 -2.61
CA ILE A 385 7.50 -1.09 -1.94
C ILE A 385 5.97 -1.12 -1.96
N LEU A 386 5.37 -1.26 -0.77
CA LEU A 386 3.93 -1.26 -0.58
C LEU A 386 3.38 0.17 -0.46
N PHE A 387 4.05 1.01 0.32
CA PHE A 387 3.71 2.42 0.51
C PHE A 387 4.95 3.30 0.49
N MET A 388 4.79 4.52 0.04
CA MET A 388 5.79 5.58 0.10
C MET A 388 5.10 6.91 0.40
N GLY A 389 5.76 7.77 1.16
CA GLY A 389 5.17 9.05 1.51
C GLY A 389 6.07 9.89 2.39
N HIS A 390 5.52 11.00 2.85
CA HIS A 390 6.14 11.86 3.84
C HIS A 390 5.09 12.47 4.77
N LEU A 391 5.51 12.65 6.02
CA LEU A 391 4.79 13.48 6.97
C LEU A 391 5.43 14.87 6.92
N TYR A 392 4.74 15.84 6.32
CA TYR A 392 5.15 17.23 6.34
C TYR A 392 4.88 17.86 7.71
N LYS A 393 3.67 17.69 8.23
CA LYS A 393 3.24 18.14 9.57
C LYS A 393 2.40 17.05 10.24
N PRO A 394 2.42 16.91 11.57
CA PRO A 394 1.48 16.02 12.25
C PRO A 394 0.05 16.50 12.00
N ASP A 395 -0.89 15.56 12.02
CA ASP A 395 -2.30 15.91 12.10
C ASP A 395 -2.55 16.68 13.41
N ASP A 396 -3.55 17.57 13.41
CA ASP A 396 -4.11 18.15 14.64
C ASP A 396 -4.89 17.06 15.40
N LEU A 397 -4.23 15.96 15.80
CA LEU A 397 -4.81 14.94 16.68
C LEU A 397 -4.86 15.49 18.11
N MET A 398 -5.66 16.55 18.29
CA MET A 398 -6.21 16.97 19.57
C MET A 398 -7.62 16.36 19.66
N GLU A 399 -7.69 15.03 19.74
CA GLU A 399 -8.85 14.38 20.35
C GLU A 399 -8.39 13.78 21.68
N VAL A 400 -8.76 14.49 22.74
CA VAL A 400 -8.64 14.14 24.16
C VAL A 400 -9.55 12.96 24.51
#